data_AF-A0A2U3PH29-F1
#
_entry.id   AF-A0A2U3PH29-F1
#
_cell.length_a   1.000
_cell.length_b   1.000
_cell.length_c   1.000
_cell.angle_alpha   90.00
_cell.angle_beta   90.00
_cell.angle_gamma   90.00
#
_symmetry.space_group_name_H-M   'P 1'
#
loop_
_entity.id
_entity.type
_entity.pdbx_description
1 polymer ?
#
loop_
_entity_poly.entity_id
_entity_poly.type
_entity_poly.pdbx_seq_one_letter_code
_entity_poly.pdbx_strand_id
1 'polypeptide(L)'
;VTLLSTIEPDEVYNLAAQSHVRVSFDEPVHTGDTTGMGSMRLLDAVRLSKVDCRFYQASSSAMFGASPPPQSEQTPFYPRSPYGAAKVYSYWVTRNYREAYGMFAVNGILFNHESPRRGETFVTRKITRAVARIKGRY
;
A
#
# COMPACT_ATOMS: atom_id res chain seq x y z
N VAL A 1 -7.34 6.41 -25.23
CA VAL A 1 -6.43 5.24 -25.09
C VAL A 1 -5.76 5.36 -23.74
N THR A 2 -5.96 4.39 -22.84
CA THR A 2 -5.30 4.40 -21.52
C THR A 2 -3.92 3.74 -21.65
N LEU A 3 -2.98 4.03 -20.73
CA LEU A 3 -1.67 3.37 -20.73
C LEU A 3 -1.80 1.85 -20.68
N LEU A 4 -2.80 1.34 -19.95
CA LEU A 4 -3.08 -0.09 -19.82
C LEU A 4 -3.52 -0.73 -21.14
N SER A 5 -4.33 -0.03 -21.96
CA SER A 5 -4.70 -0.55 -23.29
C SER A 5 -3.55 -0.58 -24.31
N THR A 6 -2.46 0.14 -24.03
CA THR A 6 -1.27 0.13 -24.90
C THR A 6 -0.24 -0.91 -24.44
N ILE A 7 -0.09 -1.11 -23.13
CA ILE A 7 0.89 -2.05 -22.56
C ILE A 7 0.33 -3.47 -22.52
N GLU A 8 -0.98 -3.64 -22.35
CA GLU A 8 -1.66 -4.94 -22.20
C GLU A 8 -0.98 -5.85 -21.16
N PRO A 9 -0.83 -5.41 -19.90
CA PRO A 9 -0.07 -6.17 -18.91
C PRO A 9 -0.82 -7.43 -18.45
N ASP A 10 -0.10 -8.55 -18.30
CA ASP A 10 -0.60 -9.75 -17.64
C ASP A 10 -0.78 -9.55 -16.13
N GLU A 11 0.06 -8.70 -15.53
CA GLU A 11 0.08 -8.46 -14.09
C GLU A 11 0.31 -6.97 -13.75
N VAL A 12 -0.46 -6.45 -12.80
CA VAL A 12 -0.33 -5.10 -12.27
C VAL A 12 -0.07 -5.15 -10.77
N TYR A 13 1.03 -4.55 -10.35
CA TYR A 13 1.43 -4.43 -8.94
C TYR A 13 1.29 -2.99 -8.47
N ASN A 14 0.21 -2.69 -7.74
CA ASN A 14 -0.01 -1.37 -7.17
C ASN A 14 0.82 -1.17 -5.89
N LEU A 15 2.09 -0.79 -6.07
CA LEU A 15 3.04 -0.53 -4.98
C LEU A 15 3.17 0.96 -4.64
N ALA A 16 2.59 1.85 -5.47
CA ALA A 16 2.67 3.29 -5.29
C ALA A 16 1.82 3.76 -4.10
N ALA A 17 2.39 4.62 -3.25
CA ALA A 17 1.70 5.23 -2.12
C ALA A 17 2.52 6.39 -1.53
N GLN A 18 1.84 7.36 -0.90
CA GLN A 18 2.46 8.10 0.20
C GLN A 18 2.54 7.12 1.38
N SER A 19 3.71 6.51 1.59
CA SER A 19 3.88 5.32 2.45
C SER A 19 4.37 5.61 3.87
N HIS A 20 4.64 6.88 4.21
CA HIS A 20 5.19 7.26 5.49
C HIS A 20 4.09 7.65 6.49
N VAL A 21 3.91 6.83 7.52
CA VAL A 21 2.84 7.00 8.53
C VAL A 21 2.88 8.38 9.19
N ARG A 22 4.04 8.85 9.65
CA ARG A 22 4.15 10.18 10.30
C ARG A 22 3.74 11.33 9.35
N VAL A 23 4.20 11.29 8.10
CA VAL A 23 3.90 12.33 7.09
C VAL A 23 2.42 12.33 6.76
N SER A 24 1.74 11.18 6.84
CA SER A 24 0.29 11.15 6.59
C SER A 24 -0.55 12.01 7.54
N PHE A 25 -0.04 12.37 8.72
CA PHE A 25 -0.71 13.33 9.59
C PHE A 25 -0.50 14.78 9.16
N ASP A 26 0.64 15.07 8.54
CA ASP A 26 0.93 16.41 8.01
C ASP A 26 0.23 16.63 6.66
N GLU A 27 0.09 15.56 5.86
CA GLU A 27 -0.51 15.58 4.51
C GLU A 27 -1.65 14.54 4.36
N PRO A 28 -2.73 14.62 5.17
CA PRO A 28 -3.76 13.59 5.20
C PRO A 28 -4.56 13.50 3.90
N VAL A 29 -4.90 14.63 3.28
CA VAL A 29 -5.68 14.68 2.03
C VAL A 29 -4.88 14.09 0.87
N HIS A 30 -3.63 14.51 0.73
CA HIS A 30 -2.73 13.96 -0.30
C HIS A 30 -2.51 12.45 -0.12
N THR A 31 -2.38 11.99 1.14
CA THR A 31 -2.29 10.56 1.45
C THR A 31 -3.57 9.81 1.06
N GLY A 32 -4.75 10.36 1.36
CA GLY A 32 -6.03 9.78 0.99
C GLY A 32 -6.21 9.67 -0.53
N ASP A 33 -5.86 10.72 -1.26
CA ASP A 33 -5.98 10.75 -2.72
C ASP A 33 -5.00 9.78 -3.40
N THR A 34 -3.73 9.78 -2.99
CA THR A 34 -2.70 8.94 -3.62
C THR A 34 -2.84 7.47 -3.22
N THR A 35 -2.94 7.19 -1.92
CA THR A 35 -2.91 5.81 -1.41
C THR A 35 -4.29 5.15 -1.52
N GLY A 36 -5.36 5.88 -1.18
CA GLY A 36 -6.74 5.40 -1.24
C GLY A 36 -7.31 5.47 -2.65
N MET A 37 -7.66 6.68 -3.09
CA MET A 37 -8.36 6.91 -4.36
C MET A 37 -7.53 6.47 -5.58
N GLY A 38 -6.20 6.63 -5.55
CA GLY A 38 -5.31 6.12 -6.60
C GLY A 38 -5.45 4.61 -6.84
N SER A 39 -5.70 3.82 -5.78
CA SER A 39 -5.94 2.38 -5.92
C SER A 39 -7.24 2.09 -6.67
N MET A 40 -8.32 2.82 -6.37
CA MET A 40 -9.59 2.70 -7.10
C MET A 40 -9.42 3.09 -8.57
N ARG A 41 -8.73 4.21 -8.86
CA ARG A 41 -8.50 4.67 -10.24
C ARG A 41 -7.76 3.62 -11.06
N LEU A 42 -6.75 2.94 -10.49
CA LEU A 42 -6.00 1.92 -11.21
C LEU A 42 -6.84 0.65 -11.43
N LEU A 43 -7.63 0.22 -10.44
CA LEU A 43 -8.57 -0.89 -10.58
C LEU A 43 -9.61 -0.62 -11.67
N ASP A 44 -10.18 0.58 -11.70
CA ASP A 44 -11.10 1.00 -12.77
C ASP A 44 -10.42 1.04 -14.11
N ALA A 45 -9.19 1.55 -14.18
CA ALA A 45 -8.44 1.58 -15.43
C ALA A 45 -8.20 0.16 -15.99
N VAL A 46 -7.82 -0.81 -15.14
CA VAL A 46 -7.68 -2.22 -15.54
C VAL A 46 -9.01 -2.75 -16.07
N ARG A 47 -10.08 -2.60 -15.29
CA ARG A 47 -11.42 -3.06 -15.68
C ARG A 47 -11.91 -2.46 -17.00
N LEU A 48 -11.79 -1.14 -17.16
CA LEU A 48 -12.29 -0.42 -18.34
C LEU A 48 -11.45 -0.68 -19.58
N SER A 49 -10.15 -0.96 -19.41
CA SER A 49 -9.28 -1.36 -20.52
C SER A 49 -9.53 -2.78 -21.01
N LYS A 50 -10.30 -3.60 -20.26
CA LYS A 50 -10.62 -5.01 -20.57
C LYS A 50 -9.38 -5.89 -20.80
N VAL A 51 -8.24 -5.51 -20.24
CA VAL A 51 -7.04 -6.35 -20.24
C VAL A 51 -7.28 -7.54 -19.31
N ASP A 52 -6.89 -8.73 -19.74
CA ASP A 52 -6.89 -9.92 -18.88
C ASP A 52 -5.66 -9.87 -17.97
N CYS A 53 -5.86 -9.27 -16.79
CA CYS A 53 -4.77 -8.89 -15.90
C CYS A 53 -5.04 -9.35 -14.48
N ARG A 54 -4.00 -9.89 -13.83
CA ARG A 54 -3.98 -10.12 -12.39
C ARG A 54 -3.55 -8.85 -11.67
N PHE A 55 -4.27 -8.45 -10.64
CA PHE A 55 -4.03 -7.24 -9.88
C PHE A 55 -3.58 -7.55 -8.45
N TYR A 56 -2.45 -6.97 -8.04
CA TYR A 56 -1.96 -7.01 -6.67
C TYR A 56 -2.04 -5.63 -6.02
N GLN A 57 -2.74 -5.55 -4.90
CA GLN A 57 -2.76 -4.38 -4.03
C GLN A 57 -1.75 -4.55 -2.90
N ALA A 58 -0.83 -3.59 -2.76
CA ALA A 58 -0.02 -3.47 -1.56
C ALA A 58 -0.88 -2.94 -0.39
N SER A 59 -1.53 -3.84 0.35
CA SER A 59 -2.11 -3.52 1.66
C SER A 59 -1.01 -3.46 2.72
N SER A 60 -1.37 -3.36 4.01
CA SER A 60 -0.38 -3.22 5.07
C SER A 60 -0.93 -3.65 6.43
N SER A 61 -0.08 -4.19 7.29
CA SER A 61 -0.39 -4.42 8.71
C SER A 61 -0.81 -3.14 9.46
N ALA A 62 -0.47 -1.95 8.94
CA ALA A 62 -0.92 -0.66 9.48
C ALA A 62 -2.45 -0.50 9.50
N MET A 63 -3.18 -1.31 8.72
CA MET A 63 -4.64 -1.38 8.76
C MET A 63 -5.16 -1.93 10.09
N PHE A 64 -4.41 -2.85 10.73
CA PHE A 64 -4.77 -3.39 12.04
C PHE A 64 -4.67 -2.35 13.15
N GLY A 65 -3.69 -1.45 13.09
CA GLY A 65 -3.51 -0.34 14.03
C GLY A 65 -3.59 -0.76 15.51
N ALA A 66 -4.70 -0.47 16.18
CA ALA A 66 -4.90 -0.78 17.60
C ALA A 66 -5.40 -2.21 17.89
N SER A 67 -5.67 -3.02 16.86
CA SER A 67 -6.09 -4.41 17.05
C SER A 67 -4.95 -5.26 17.67
N PRO A 68 -5.24 -6.08 18.68
CA PRO A 68 -4.21 -6.81 19.42
C PRO A 68 -3.54 -7.88 18.54
N PRO A 69 -2.23 -8.14 18.73
CA PRO A 69 -1.54 -9.23 18.07
C PRO A 69 -1.82 -10.59 18.75
N PRO A 70 -1.57 -11.72 18.04
CA PRO A 70 -1.23 -11.79 16.62
C PRO A 70 -2.43 -11.48 15.73
N GLN A 71 -2.20 -10.76 14.63
CA GLN A 71 -3.24 -10.45 13.66
C GLN A 71 -3.22 -11.44 12.47
N SER A 72 -4.40 -11.77 11.95
CA SER A 72 -4.65 -12.56 10.75
C SER A 72 -5.59 -11.83 9.79
N GLU A 73 -5.94 -12.45 8.66
CA GLU A 73 -6.88 -11.91 7.68
C GLU A 73 -8.30 -11.71 8.24
N GLN A 74 -8.61 -12.33 9.39
CA GLN A 74 -9.90 -12.20 10.08
C GLN A 74 -9.86 -11.14 11.20
N THR A 75 -8.68 -10.61 11.54
CA THR A 75 -8.57 -9.59 12.59
C THR A 75 -9.24 -8.29 12.13
N PRO A 76 -10.12 -7.69 12.95
CA PRO A 76 -10.74 -6.40 12.61
C PRO A 76 -9.70 -5.31 12.36
N PHE A 77 -9.93 -4.46 11.36
CA PHE A 77 -9.10 -3.29 11.14
C PHE A 77 -9.46 -2.17 12.11
N TYR A 78 -8.46 -1.62 12.80
CA TYR A 78 -8.59 -0.44 13.65
C TYR A 78 -7.45 0.54 13.35
N PRO A 79 -7.47 1.21 12.17
CA PRO A 79 -6.38 2.07 11.74
C PRO A 79 -6.17 3.27 12.68
N ARG A 80 -4.91 3.66 12.87
CA ARG A 80 -4.50 4.74 13.79
C ARG A 80 -3.78 5.90 13.09
N SER A 81 -3.95 6.04 11.77
CA SER A 81 -3.38 7.14 10.97
C SER A 81 -4.16 7.36 9.67
N PRO A 82 -4.04 8.53 9.03
CA PRO A 82 -4.58 8.75 7.68
C PRO A 82 -4.06 7.74 6.65
N TYR A 83 -2.78 7.34 6.74
CA TYR A 83 -2.23 6.25 5.92
C TYR A 83 -2.95 4.92 6.15
N GLY A 84 -3.16 4.53 7.41
CA GLY A 84 -3.87 3.29 7.76
C GLY A 84 -5.30 3.29 7.23
N ALA A 85 -6.03 4.40 7.41
CA ALA A 85 -7.39 4.55 6.90
C ALA A 85 -7.45 4.50 5.36
N ALA A 86 -6.52 5.17 4.68
CA ALA A 86 -6.41 5.11 3.22
C ALA A 86 -6.12 3.68 2.73
N LYS A 87 -5.25 2.92 3.41
CA LYS A 87 -4.99 1.51 3.07
C LYS A 87 -6.20 0.60 3.32
N VAL A 88 -7.01 0.87 4.36
CA VAL A 88 -8.28 0.16 4.58
C VAL A 88 -9.24 0.40 3.42
N TYR A 89 -9.34 1.64 2.91
CA TYR A 89 -10.13 1.93 1.71
C TYR A 89 -9.62 1.12 0.50
N SER A 90 -8.32 1.15 0.21
CA SER A 90 -7.74 0.41 -0.91
C SER A 90 -7.97 -1.11 -0.79
N TYR A 91 -7.87 -1.65 0.42
CA TYR A 91 -8.13 -3.06 0.69
C TYR A 91 -9.57 -3.45 0.34
N TRP A 92 -10.54 -2.66 0.83
CA TRP A 92 -11.97 -2.94 0.61
C TRP A 92 -12.37 -2.73 -0.84
N VAL A 93 -11.84 -1.71 -1.51
CA VAL A 93 -12.15 -1.47 -2.92
C VAL A 93 -11.58 -2.60 -3.80
N THR A 94 -10.37 -3.08 -3.51
CA THR A 94 -9.77 -4.23 -4.22
C THR A 94 -10.61 -5.49 -4.05
N ARG A 95 -11.07 -5.75 -2.82
CA ARG A 95 -11.98 -6.87 -2.52
C ARG A 95 -13.30 -6.72 -3.27
N ASN A 96 -13.89 -5.53 -3.28
CA ASN A 96 -15.14 -5.25 -3.97
C ASN A 96 -15.02 -5.48 -5.47
N TYR A 97 -13.91 -5.10 -6.11
CA TYR A 97 -13.71 -5.32 -7.55
C TYR A 97 -13.57 -6.82 -7.89
N ARG A 98 -12.90 -7.58 -7.02
CA ARG A 98 -12.87 -9.05 -7.13
C ARG A 98 -14.27 -9.65 -7.06
N GLU A 99 -15.07 -9.25 -6.06
CA GLU A 99 -16.38 -9.83 -5.80
C GLU A 99 -17.45 -9.36 -6.81
N ALA A 100 -17.45 -8.08 -7.19
CA ALA A 100 -18.48 -7.50 -8.05
C ALA A 100 -18.22 -7.70 -9.56
N TYR A 101 -16.96 -7.82 -9.98
CA TYR A 101 -16.58 -7.90 -11.40
C TYR A 101 -15.85 -9.18 -11.77
N GLY A 102 -15.62 -10.10 -10.83
CA GLY A 102 -14.89 -11.34 -11.09
C GLY A 102 -13.41 -11.13 -11.42
N MET A 103 -12.85 -9.95 -11.13
CA MET A 103 -11.44 -9.65 -11.41
C MET A 103 -10.53 -10.52 -10.54
N PHE A 104 -9.42 -11.01 -11.10
CA PHE A 104 -8.33 -11.56 -10.30
C PHE A 104 -7.61 -10.41 -9.60
N ALA A 105 -8.09 -10.00 -8.43
CA ALA A 105 -7.50 -8.93 -7.63
C ALA A 105 -7.24 -9.42 -6.21
N VAL A 106 -6.02 -9.26 -5.70
CA VAL A 106 -5.59 -9.77 -4.39
C VAL A 106 -5.00 -8.67 -3.50
N ASN A 107 -5.15 -8.81 -2.19
CA ASN A 107 -4.57 -7.92 -1.20
C ASN A 107 -3.41 -8.62 -0.49
N GLY A 108 -2.20 -8.07 -0.59
CA GLY A 108 -1.08 -8.48 0.25
C GLY A 108 -1.10 -7.72 1.58
N ILE A 109 -1.51 -8.36 2.68
CA ILE A 109 -1.46 -7.76 4.02
C ILE A 109 -0.05 -7.94 4.60
N LEU A 110 0.90 -7.15 4.09
CA LEU A 110 2.30 -7.27 4.48
C LEU A 110 2.59 -6.53 5.79
N PHE A 111 3.29 -7.21 6.69
CA PHE A 111 3.92 -6.61 7.86
C PHE A 111 5.19 -5.85 7.47
N ASN A 112 5.78 -5.15 8.44
CA ASN A 112 7.03 -4.40 8.25
C ASN A 112 8.12 -5.30 7.66
N HIS A 113 8.68 -4.86 6.54
CA HIS A 113 9.78 -5.51 5.84
C HIS A 113 10.79 -4.42 5.47
N GLU A 114 12.07 -4.76 5.61
CA GLU A 114 13.15 -3.78 5.67
C GLU A 114 14.32 -4.29 4.82
N SER A 115 15.17 -3.38 4.32
CA SER A 115 16.32 -3.74 3.51
C SER A 115 17.34 -2.60 3.45
N PRO A 116 18.55 -2.83 2.89
CA PRO A 116 19.48 -1.77 2.54
C PRO A 116 18.95 -0.76 1.50
N ARG A 117 17.74 -0.95 0.97
CA ARG A 117 17.06 -0.01 0.05
C ARG A 117 15.92 0.77 0.72
N ARG A 118 15.62 0.51 2.01
CA ARG A 118 14.57 1.22 2.75
C ARG A 118 14.84 2.73 2.79
N GLY A 119 13.80 3.55 2.68
CA GLY A 119 13.89 5.00 2.81
C GLY A 119 14.50 5.43 4.15
N GLU A 120 15.37 6.44 4.14
CA GLU A 120 16.21 6.80 5.29
C GLU A 120 15.45 7.35 6.49
N THR A 121 14.21 7.79 6.28
CA THR A 121 13.33 8.33 7.32
C THR A 121 12.61 7.25 8.14
N PHE A 122 12.54 6.01 7.62
CA PHE A 122 12.02 4.86 8.37
C PHE A 122 13.01 4.42 9.45
N VAL A 123 12.50 3.99 10.60
CA VAL A 123 13.28 3.79 11.84
C VAL A 123 14.50 2.89 11.68
N THR A 124 14.36 1.74 11.01
CA THR A 124 15.43 0.76 10.80
C THR A 124 16.59 1.33 9.98
N ARG A 125 16.27 2.05 8.89
CA ARG A 125 17.27 2.67 8.03
C ARG A 125 17.90 3.90 8.68
N LYS A 126 17.09 4.69 9.40
CA LYS A 126 17.56 5.83 10.19
C LYS A 126 18.63 5.36 11.20
N ILE A 127 18.37 4.28 11.92
CA ILE A 127 19.29 3.69 12.91
C ILE A 127 20.57 3.20 12.24
N THR A 128 20.45 2.29 11.25
CA THR A 128 21.63 1.67 10.62
C THR A 128 22.57 2.70 9.98
N ARG A 129 22.01 3.74 9.35
CA ARG A 129 22.82 4.84 8.80
C ARG A 129 23.43 5.72 9.88
N ALA A 130 22.71 6.03 10.95
CA ALA A 130 23.25 6.82 12.05
C ALA A 130 24.43 6.12 12.74
N VAL A 131 24.30 4.83 13.03
CA VAL A 131 25.37 4.02 13.64
C VAL A 131 26.61 3.98 12.73
N ALA A 132 26.43 3.73 11.42
CA ALA A 132 27.54 3.74 10.47
C ALA A 132 28.26 5.10 10.41
N ARG A 133 27.51 6.22 10.43
CA ARG A 133 28.09 7.57 10.46
C ARG A 133 28.84 7.86 11.75
N ILE A 134 28.38 7.36 12.90
CA ILE A 134 29.09 7.52 14.17
C ILE A 134 30.41 6.75 14.12
N LYS A 135 30.38 5.49 13.68
CA LYS A 135 31.59 4.66 13.57
C LYS A 135 32.63 5.25 12.61
N GLY A 136 32.21 5.75 11.44
CA GLY A 136 33.13 6.32 10.44
C GLY A 136 33.64 7.74 10.74
N ARG A 137 33.25 8.34 11.88
CA ARG A 137 33.78 9.62 12.36
C ARG A 137 34.90 9.46 13.40
N TYR A 138 35.17 8.23 13.81
CA TYR A 138 36.36 7.81 14.56
C TYR A 138 37.29 7.03 13.63
#